data_AF-A0A919I6A2-F1
#
_entry.id   AF-A0A919I6A2-F1
#
_cell.length_a   1.000
_cell.length_b   1.000
_cell.length_c   1.000
_cell.angle_alpha   90.00
_cell.angle_beta   90.00
_cell.angle_gamma   90.00
#
_symmetry.space_group_name_H-M   'P 1'
#
loop_
_entity.id
_entity.type
_entity.pdbx_description
1 polymer ?
#
loop_
_entity_poly.entity_id
_entity_poly.type
_entity_poly.pdbx_seq_one_letter_code
_entity_poly.pdbx_strand_id
1 'polypeptide(L)'
;MTALSAATTTEVVYSIEQAIKAGHKVAHQLYKAFTSEQLAKCIDHFVEKGFTRAKESLHTDRSMSKSLACFLYELNEQGKAEHYSVIRSITEAKYEHMVNDYSTLKYWRLIEPASNGRGFWKITERGKAFLEGKLRIAEKVTIKNDKVVGSSDKKVTIADFEGFKYVPYNPVADEDIDVTI
;
A
#
# COMPACT_ATOMS: atom_id res chain seq x y z
N MET A 1 33.19 24.43 32.78
CA MET A 1 32.35 24.43 31.57
C MET A 1 33.28 24.30 30.38
N THR A 2 33.37 23.11 29.81
CA THR A 2 34.31 22.78 28.73
C THR A 2 33.77 23.34 27.42
N ALA A 3 34.55 24.17 26.74
CA ALA A 3 34.19 24.74 25.45
C ALA A 3 33.97 23.60 24.44
N LEU A 4 32.75 23.43 23.93
CA LEU A 4 32.52 22.62 22.73
C LEU A 4 33.22 23.34 21.57
N SER A 5 34.22 22.70 20.97
CA SER A 5 34.85 23.16 19.75
C SER A 5 33.80 23.31 18.65
N ALA A 6 33.96 24.33 17.80
CA ALA A 6 33.11 24.57 16.64
C ALA A 6 33.20 23.41 15.64
N ALA A 7 32.43 22.35 15.91
CA ALA A 7 32.26 21.26 14.97
C ALA A 7 31.71 21.84 13.67
N THR A 8 32.33 21.46 12.55
CA THR A 8 31.90 21.95 11.24
C THR A 8 30.52 21.40 10.92
N THR A 9 29.72 22.12 10.13
CA THR A 9 28.36 21.69 9.73
C THR A 9 28.35 20.27 9.16
N THR A 10 29.44 19.86 8.48
CA THR A 10 29.61 18.51 7.93
C THR A 10 29.69 17.42 9.00
N GLU A 11 30.39 17.64 10.13
CA GLU A 11 30.52 16.66 11.21
C GLU A 11 29.20 16.46 11.97
N VAL A 12 28.44 17.56 12.12
CA VAL A 12 27.10 17.52 12.72
C VAL A 12 26.13 16.71 11.86
N VAL A 13 26.10 16.95 10.54
CA VAL A 13 25.27 16.20 9.61
C VAL A 13 25.63 14.71 9.62
N TYR A 14 26.92 14.38 9.55
CA TYR A 14 27.37 12.98 9.58
C TYR A 14 26.95 12.25 10.86
N SER A 15 27.08 12.91 12.03
CA SER A 15 26.68 12.33 13.31
C SER A 15 25.16 12.08 13.40
N ILE A 16 24.36 12.99 12.83
CA ILE A 16 22.90 12.82 12.75
C ILE A 16 22.54 11.66 11.82
N GLU A 17 23.18 11.52 10.66
CA GLU A 17 22.95 10.40 9.74
C GLU A 17 23.22 9.03 10.38
N GLN A 18 24.33 8.90 11.12
CA GLN A 18 24.68 7.66 11.81
C GLN A 18 23.70 7.35 12.94
N ALA A 19 23.26 8.37 13.67
CA ALA A 19 22.25 8.22 14.72
C ALA A 19 20.87 7.79 14.20
N ILE A 20 20.43 8.33 13.05
CA ILE A 20 19.19 7.91 12.39
C ILE A 20 19.30 6.44 11.98
N LYS A 21 20.43 6.02 11.40
CA LYS A 21 20.70 4.61 11.05
C LYS A 21 20.70 3.69 12.28
N ALA A 22 21.12 4.19 13.45
CA ALA A 22 21.15 3.44 14.70
C ALA A 22 19.80 3.42 15.47
N GLY A 23 18.78 4.15 15.01
CA GLY A 23 17.42 4.12 15.55
C GLY A 23 17.06 5.22 16.57
N HIS A 24 15.77 5.29 16.90
CA HIS A 24 15.09 6.47 17.47
C HIS A 24 15.63 7.02 18.81
N LYS A 25 16.34 6.23 19.62
CA LYS A 25 16.83 6.69 20.94
C LYS A 25 17.93 7.75 20.86
N VAL A 26 18.72 7.76 19.79
CA VAL A 26 19.85 8.69 19.63
C VAL A 26 19.38 10.08 19.17
N ALA A 27 18.29 10.16 18.42
CA ALA A 27 17.72 11.42 17.92
C ALA A 27 17.36 12.41 19.04
N HIS A 28 16.85 11.91 20.17
CA HIS A 28 16.48 12.76 21.31
C HIS A 28 17.70 13.35 22.05
N GLN A 29 18.83 12.63 22.08
CA GLN A 29 20.07 13.13 22.68
C GLN A 29 20.72 14.20 21.79
N LEU A 30 20.66 14.02 20.46
CA LEU A 30 21.14 15.01 19.50
C LEU A 30 20.35 16.33 19.59
N TYR A 31 19.03 16.26 19.78
CA TYR A 31 18.19 17.47 19.93
C TYR A 31 18.59 18.34 21.13
N LYS A 32 19.19 17.76 22.17
CA LYS A 32 19.69 18.50 23.34
C LYS A 32 21.11 19.04 23.14
N ALA A 33 21.87 18.47 22.20
CA ALA A 33 23.28 18.78 21.99
C ALA A 33 23.50 19.89 20.95
N PHE A 34 22.50 20.19 20.11
CA PHE A 34 22.60 21.18 19.05
C PHE A 34 21.75 22.42 19.34
N THR A 35 22.25 23.58 18.90
CA THR A 35 21.49 24.83 18.88
C THR A 35 20.43 24.79 17.79
N SER A 36 19.39 25.62 17.94
CA SER A 36 18.33 25.78 16.94
C SER A 36 18.87 26.16 15.56
N GLU A 37 19.93 26.97 15.49
CA GLU A 37 20.57 27.38 14.23
C GLU A 37 21.28 26.20 13.54
N GLN A 38 21.97 25.34 14.30
CA GLN A 38 22.61 24.14 13.75
C GLN A 38 21.58 23.13 13.25
N LEU A 39 20.47 22.94 13.97
CA LEU A 39 19.37 22.10 13.55
C LEU A 39 18.71 22.62 12.27
N ALA A 40 18.50 23.93 12.14
CA ALA A 40 17.95 24.54 10.92
C ALA A 40 18.85 24.28 9.70
N LYS A 41 20.17 24.50 9.81
CA LYS A 41 21.13 24.21 8.73
C LYS A 41 21.17 22.72 8.36
N CYS A 42 21.04 21.83 9.34
CA CYS A 42 20.92 20.40 9.07
C CYS A 42 19.61 20.06 8.37
N ILE A 43 18.48 20.63 8.80
CA ILE A 43 17.19 20.46 8.15
C ILE A 43 17.28 20.95 6.70
N ASP A 44 17.83 22.14 6.45
CA ASP A 44 17.99 22.65 5.08
C ASP A 44 18.88 21.73 4.24
N HIS A 45 20.00 21.23 4.80
CA HIS A 45 20.87 20.26 4.12
C HIS A 45 20.16 18.92 3.82
N PHE A 46 19.38 18.40 4.78
CA PHE A 46 18.60 17.18 4.61
C PHE A 46 17.40 17.40 3.69
N VAL A 47 16.82 18.59 3.65
CA VAL A 47 15.77 18.94 2.70
C VAL A 47 16.38 19.00 1.32
N GLU A 48 17.48 19.73 1.11
CA GLU A 48 18.14 19.83 -0.19
C GLU A 48 18.64 18.47 -0.72
N LYS A 49 19.34 17.67 0.11
CA LYS A 49 19.88 16.35 -0.29
C LYS A 49 18.88 15.20 -0.20
N GLY A 50 17.99 15.23 0.78
CA GLY A 50 16.95 14.22 0.97
C GLY A 50 15.80 14.37 -0.02
N PHE A 51 15.42 15.60 -0.42
CA PHE A 51 14.49 15.78 -1.53
C PHE A 51 15.07 15.37 -2.87
N THR A 52 16.39 15.49 -3.08
CA THR A 52 16.98 15.02 -4.34
C THR A 52 16.92 13.50 -4.45
N ARG A 53 17.17 12.76 -3.36
CA ARG A 53 16.98 11.29 -3.33
C ARG A 53 15.52 10.85 -3.38
N ALA A 54 14.59 11.62 -2.82
CA ALA A 54 13.15 11.34 -2.93
C ALA A 54 12.53 11.76 -4.28
N LYS A 55 13.21 12.62 -5.06
CA LYS A 55 12.80 13.04 -6.42
C LYS A 55 13.21 12.06 -7.52
N GLU A 56 14.12 11.13 -7.25
CA GLU A 56 14.26 9.95 -8.09
C GLU A 56 12.97 9.14 -7.94
N SER A 57 12.05 9.43 -8.85
CA SER A 57 10.77 8.76 -9.04
C SER A 57 10.88 7.27 -8.71
N LEU A 58 10.44 6.89 -7.50
CA LEU A 58 10.40 5.49 -7.10
C LEU A 58 9.32 4.82 -7.95
N HIS A 59 9.75 4.26 -9.07
CA HIS A 59 8.93 3.40 -9.89
C HIS A 59 8.85 2.06 -9.16
N THR A 60 7.64 1.67 -8.75
CA THR A 60 7.41 0.35 -8.18
C THR A 60 6.43 -0.40 -9.04
N ASP A 61 6.86 -1.56 -9.54
CA ASP A 61 5.98 -2.49 -10.21
C ASP A 61 5.24 -3.33 -9.18
N ARG A 62 3.94 -3.50 -9.41
CA ARG A 62 3.04 -4.27 -8.58
C ARG A 62 2.33 -5.29 -9.45
N SER A 63 2.28 -6.54 -9.00
CA SER A 63 1.66 -7.64 -9.72
C SER A 63 0.51 -8.21 -8.92
N MET A 64 -0.58 -8.60 -9.59
CA MET A 64 -1.62 -9.39 -8.97
C MET A 64 -1.06 -10.78 -8.69
N SER A 65 -0.99 -11.15 -7.41
CA SER A 65 -0.50 -12.46 -6.97
C SER A 65 -1.68 -13.36 -6.58
N LYS A 66 -1.44 -14.67 -6.57
CA LYS A 66 -2.42 -15.64 -6.06
C LYS A 66 -2.85 -15.33 -4.63
N SER A 67 -1.92 -14.94 -3.76
CA SER A 67 -2.23 -14.62 -2.37
C SER A 67 -3.13 -13.38 -2.23
N LEU A 68 -2.94 -12.38 -3.10
CA LEU A 68 -3.81 -11.19 -3.15
C LEU A 68 -5.22 -11.53 -3.63
N ALA A 69 -5.33 -12.40 -4.64
CA ALA A 69 -6.61 -12.92 -5.08
C ALA A 69 -7.32 -13.71 -3.95
N CYS A 70 -6.58 -14.54 -3.20
CA CYS A 70 -7.12 -15.31 -2.08
C CYS A 70 -7.62 -14.40 -0.98
N PHE A 71 -6.83 -13.40 -0.62
CA PHE A 71 -7.25 -12.40 0.37
C PHE A 71 -8.54 -11.69 -0.03
N LEU A 72 -8.66 -11.27 -1.30
CA LEU A 72 -9.87 -10.59 -1.78
C LEU A 72 -11.10 -11.51 -1.72
N TYR A 73 -10.94 -12.79 -2.03
CA TYR A 73 -11.99 -13.80 -1.93
C TYR A 73 -12.39 -14.04 -0.46
N GLU A 74 -11.44 -14.23 0.45
CA GLU A 74 -11.71 -14.40 1.89
C GLU A 74 -12.43 -13.19 2.49
N LEU A 75 -12.05 -11.98 2.06
CA LEU A 75 -12.72 -10.75 2.47
C LEU A 75 -14.19 -10.70 1.99
N ASN A 76 -14.51 -11.32 0.85
CA ASN A 76 -15.87 -11.43 0.34
C ASN A 76 -16.69 -12.48 1.10
N GLU A 77 -16.16 -13.69 1.26
CA GLU A 77 -16.85 -14.83 1.91
C GLU A 77 -17.25 -14.55 3.36
N GLN A 78 -16.49 -13.75 4.09
CA GLN A 78 -16.80 -13.41 5.49
C GLN A 78 -18.03 -12.49 5.65
N GLY A 79 -18.81 -12.22 4.59
CA GLY A 79 -19.90 -11.24 4.58
C GLY A 79 -19.40 -9.81 4.81
N LYS A 80 -18.09 -9.62 4.71
CA LYS A 80 -17.36 -8.38 4.97
C LYS A 80 -17.18 -7.53 3.70
N ALA A 81 -17.69 -8.00 2.56
CA ALA A 81 -17.69 -7.23 1.32
C ALA A 81 -18.42 -5.87 1.49
N GLU A 82 -19.48 -5.85 2.31
CA GLU A 82 -20.30 -4.65 2.51
C GLU A 82 -19.81 -3.76 3.67
N HIS A 83 -18.99 -4.31 4.56
CA HIS A 83 -18.56 -3.66 5.80
C HIS A 83 -17.05 -3.42 5.85
N TYR A 84 -16.69 -2.23 6.33
CA TYR A 84 -15.30 -1.89 6.65
C TYR A 84 -14.71 -2.90 7.62
N SER A 85 -13.68 -3.60 7.17
CA SER A 85 -13.07 -4.69 7.94
C SER A 85 -11.63 -4.38 8.26
N VAL A 86 -11.23 -4.62 9.52
CA VAL A 86 -9.84 -4.49 9.94
C VAL A 86 -9.05 -5.63 9.29
N ILE A 87 -8.14 -5.31 8.37
CA ILE A 87 -7.28 -6.32 7.74
C ILE A 87 -6.54 -7.15 8.79
N ARG A 88 -6.12 -6.50 9.89
CA ARG A 88 -5.44 -7.16 11.01
C ARG A 88 -6.21 -8.36 11.56
N SER A 89 -7.54 -8.25 11.69
CA SER A 89 -8.42 -9.33 12.17
C SER A 89 -8.54 -10.52 11.19
N ILE A 90 -8.21 -10.30 9.91
CA ILE A 90 -8.22 -11.34 8.87
C ILE A 90 -6.85 -12.02 8.79
N THR A 91 -5.77 -11.28 9.12
CA THR A 91 -4.39 -11.72 8.94
C THR A 91 -3.74 -12.34 10.18
N GLU A 92 -4.35 -12.24 11.36
CA GLU A 92 -3.77 -12.52 12.68
C GLU A 92 -3.29 -13.96 12.94
N ALA A 93 -3.41 -14.89 11.97
CA ALA A 93 -2.89 -16.25 12.14
C ALA A 93 -2.14 -16.87 10.93
N LYS A 94 -2.23 -16.29 9.72
CA LYS A 94 -1.83 -17.03 8.51
C LYS A 94 -0.89 -16.27 7.56
N TYR A 95 -0.78 -14.95 7.70
CA TYR A 95 -0.25 -14.10 6.62
C TYR A 95 0.58 -12.89 7.11
N GLU A 96 1.37 -13.05 8.18
CA GLU A 96 2.18 -11.96 8.79
C GLU A 96 3.07 -11.20 7.79
N HIS A 97 3.50 -11.83 6.70
CA HIS A 97 4.37 -11.21 5.69
C HIS A 97 3.61 -10.35 4.65
N MET A 98 2.26 -10.38 4.63
CA MET A 98 1.46 -9.79 3.54
C MET A 98 0.84 -8.41 3.83
N VAL A 99 1.05 -7.86 5.02
CA VAL A 99 0.44 -6.57 5.44
C VAL A 99 0.77 -5.41 4.49
N ASN A 100 1.94 -5.42 3.85
CA ASN A 100 2.34 -4.38 2.90
C ASN A 100 1.77 -4.57 1.48
N ASP A 101 1.31 -5.78 1.15
CA ASP A 101 0.88 -6.12 -0.21
C ASP A 101 -0.58 -5.77 -0.49
N TYR A 102 -1.44 -5.62 0.52
CA TYR A 102 -2.86 -5.30 0.28
C TYR A 102 -3.08 -3.92 -0.34
N SER A 103 -2.17 -2.97 -0.08
CA SER A 103 -2.17 -1.66 -0.74
C SER A 103 -2.11 -1.77 -2.27
N THR A 104 -1.58 -2.89 -2.79
CA THR A 104 -1.52 -3.21 -4.21
C THR A 104 -2.93 -3.25 -4.82
N LEU A 105 -3.92 -3.79 -4.10
CA LEU A 105 -5.32 -3.89 -4.53
C LEU A 105 -6.01 -2.52 -4.73
N LYS A 106 -5.53 -1.47 -4.05
CA LYS A 106 -5.99 -0.08 -4.23
C LYS A 106 -5.72 0.42 -5.65
N TYR A 107 -4.60 0.05 -6.26
CA TYR A 107 -4.21 0.58 -7.58
C TYR A 107 -5.09 0.07 -8.71
N TRP A 108 -5.65 -1.13 -8.59
CA TRP A 108 -6.71 -1.62 -9.48
C TRP A 108 -8.11 -1.17 -9.06
N ARG A 109 -8.23 -0.44 -7.95
CA ARG A 109 -9.48 -0.04 -7.30
C ARG A 109 -10.37 -1.24 -7.00
N LEU A 110 -9.80 -2.34 -6.49
CA LEU A 110 -10.59 -3.50 -6.06
C LEU A 110 -11.06 -3.34 -4.62
N ILE A 111 -10.24 -2.67 -3.80
CA ILE A 111 -10.59 -2.29 -2.44
C ILE A 111 -10.40 -0.78 -2.25
N GLU A 112 -11.07 -0.23 -1.25
CA GLU A 112 -10.93 1.15 -0.81
C GLU A 112 -10.76 1.23 0.72
N PRO A 113 -9.95 2.17 1.23
CA PRO A 113 -9.81 2.38 2.66
C PRO A 113 -11.04 3.12 3.22
N ALA A 114 -11.36 2.88 4.49
CA ALA A 114 -12.32 3.69 5.21
C ALA A 114 -11.87 5.15 5.31
N SER A 115 -12.81 6.07 5.22
CA SER A 115 -12.58 7.52 5.34
C SER A 115 -11.91 7.93 6.66
N ASN A 116 -12.04 7.12 7.71
CA ASN A 116 -11.44 7.38 9.02
C ASN A 116 -9.95 6.99 9.14
N GLY A 117 -9.35 6.41 8.10
CA GLY A 117 -7.91 6.09 8.04
C GLY A 117 -7.44 5.00 9.00
N ARG A 118 -8.33 4.28 9.70
CA ARG A 118 -7.96 3.34 10.78
C ARG A 118 -7.54 1.94 10.29
N GLY A 119 -7.03 1.81 9.06
CA GLY A 119 -6.64 0.51 8.49
C GLY A 119 -7.80 -0.44 8.18
N PHE A 120 -9.01 0.11 8.04
CA PHE A 120 -10.18 -0.61 7.57
C PHE A 120 -10.28 -0.52 6.06
N TRP A 121 -10.68 -1.61 5.42
CA TRP A 121 -10.83 -1.69 3.97
C TRP A 121 -12.18 -2.29 3.61
N LYS A 122 -12.69 -1.92 2.44
CA LYS A 122 -13.95 -2.40 1.87
C LYS A 122 -13.71 -2.85 0.44
N ILE A 123 -14.39 -3.92 0.01
CA ILE A 123 -14.41 -4.34 -1.40
C ILE A 123 -15.29 -3.35 -2.18
N THR A 124 -14.75 -2.81 -3.27
CA THR A 124 -15.51 -1.93 -4.18
C THR A 124 -16.39 -2.77 -5.12
N GLU A 125 -17.35 -2.15 -5.80
CA GLU A 125 -18.12 -2.83 -6.87
C GLU A 125 -17.23 -3.42 -7.97
N ARG A 126 -16.09 -2.76 -8.26
CA ARG A 126 -15.08 -3.26 -9.18
C ARG A 126 -14.38 -4.52 -8.65
N GLY A 127 -14.13 -4.56 -7.34
CA GLY A 127 -13.62 -5.74 -6.64
C GLY A 127 -14.57 -6.92 -6.73
N LYS A 128 -15.87 -6.69 -6.49
CA LYS A 128 -16.92 -7.72 -6.64
C LYS A 128 -16.97 -8.26 -8.07
N ALA A 129 -17.00 -7.38 -9.06
CA ALA A 129 -16.99 -7.79 -10.47
C ALA A 129 -15.75 -8.63 -10.85
N PHE A 130 -14.58 -8.36 -10.24
CA PHE A 130 -13.39 -9.20 -10.43
C PHE A 130 -13.53 -10.59 -9.80
N LEU A 131 -14.06 -10.67 -8.57
CA LEU A 131 -14.33 -11.93 -7.87
C LEU A 131 -15.41 -12.77 -8.56
N GLU A 132 -16.37 -12.13 -9.21
CA GLU A 132 -17.39 -12.79 -10.02
C GLU A 132 -16.87 -13.22 -11.40
N GLY A 133 -15.61 -12.92 -11.74
CA GLY A 133 -15.03 -13.20 -13.07
C GLY A 133 -15.53 -12.29 -14.19
N LYS A 134 -16.38 -11.30 -13.90
CA LYS A 134 -16.95 -10.33 -14.86
C LYS A 134 -15.96 -9.24 -15.26
N LEU A 135 -14.91 -9.02 -14.48
CA LEU A 135 -13.89 -8.01 -14.73
C LEU A 135 -12.51 -8.64 -14.96
N ARG A 136 -11.86 -8.19 -16.03
CA ARG A 136 -10.44 -8.41 -16.30
C ARG A 136 -9.62 -7.19 -15.91
N ILE A 137 -8.53 -7.41 -15.18
CA ILE A 137 -7.57 -6.36 -14.77
C ILE A 137 -6.19 -6.65 -15.37
N ALA A 138 -5.35 -5.62 -15.52
CA ALA A 138 -3.95 -5.83 -15.89
C ALA A 138 -3.23 -6.66 -14.82
N GLU A 139 -2.44 -7.66 -15.22
CA GLU A 139 -1.67 -8.49 -14.29
C GLU A 139 -0.68 -7.65 -13.49
N LYS A 140 -0.06 -6.63 -14.12
CA LYS A 140 0.91 -5.73 -13.50
C LYS A 140 0.54 -4.27 -13.71
N VAL A 141 0.87 -3.44 -12.73
CA VAL A 141 0.79 -1.97 -12.81
C VAL A 141 2.11 -1.35 -12.34
N THR A 142 2.56 -0.33 -13.06
CA THR A 142 3.72 0.49 -12.67
C THR A 142 3.22 1.74 -11.99
N ILE A 143 3.71 1.99 -10.78
CA ILE A 143 3.29 3.11 -9.95
C ILE A 143 4.43 4.11 -9.82
N LYS A 144 4.09 5.39 -9.94
CA LYS A 144 4.97 6.54 -9.70
C LYS A 144 4.20 7.57 -8.90
N ASN A 145 4.72 7.95 -7.74
CA ASN A 145 4.11 8.97 -6.86
C ASN A 145 2.64 8.66 -6.52
N ASP A 146 2.34 7.43 -6.07
CA ASP A 146 0.98 6.93 -5.76
C ASP A 146 -0.01 6.97 -6.94
N LYS A 147 0.48 7.10 -8.18
CA LYS A 147 -0.33 7.09 -9.40
C LYS A 147 0.11 5.95 -10.32
N VAL A 148 -0.86 5.27 -10.94
CA VAL A 148 -0.59 4.29 -11.98
C VAL A 148 -0.14 5.03 -13.25
N VAL A 149 1.07 4.73 -13.71
CA VAL A 149 1.67 5.33 -14.92
C VAL A 149 1.85 4.32 -16.06
N GLY A 150 1.68 3.03 -15.77
CA GLY A 150 1.75 1.96 -16.75
C GLY A 150 0.98 0.74 -16.27
N SER A 151 0.58 -0.10 -17.22
CA SER A 151 -0.08 -1.38 -16.98
C SER A 151 0.36 -2.39 -18.02
N SER A 152 0.47 -3.66 -17.64
CA SER A 152 0.75 -4.73 -18.58
C SER A 152 -0.43 -4.98 -19.53
N ASP A 153 -0.13 -5.42 -20.76
CA ASP A 153 -1.16 -5.84 -21.73
C ASP A 153 -1.85 -7.14 -21.32
N LYS A 154 -1.13 -8.03 -20.63
CA LYS A 154 -1.69 -9.27 -20.08
C LYS A 154 -2.73 -8.91 -19.02
N LYS A 155 -3.95 -9.46 -19.20
CA LYS A 155 -5.06 -9.30 -18.26
C LYS A 155 -5.41 -10.61 -17.58
N VAL A 156 -5.83 -10.52 -16.33
CA VAL A 156 -6.22 -11.64 -15.47
C VAL A 156 -7.61 -11.43 -14.88
N THR A 157 -8.27 -12.53 -14.56
CA THR A 157 -9.52 -12.70 -13.80
C THR A 157 -9.22 -13.52 -12.55
N ILE A 158 -10.21 -13.68 -11.66
CA ILE A 158 -10.07 -14.57 -10.51
C ILE A 158 -9.80 -16.04 -10.92
N ALA A 159 -10.32 -16.47 -12.07
CA ALA A 159 -10.19 -17.85 -12.56
C ALA A 159 -8.77 -18.19 -13.04
N ASP A 160 -7.95 -17.17 -13.34
CA ASP A 160 -6.56 -17.36 -13.75
C ASP A 160 -5.63 -17.75 -12.58
N PHE A 161 -6.14 -17.73 -11.33
CA PHE A 161 -5.41 -18.16 -10.15
C PHE A 161 -5.87 -19.57 -9.74
N GLU A 162 -4.98 -20.56 -9.79
CA GLU A 162 -5.33 -21.94 -9.43
C GLU A 162 -5.77 -22.06 -7.96
N GLY A 163 -6.72 -22.97 -7.66
CA GLY A 163 -7.17 -23.27 -6.30
C GLY A 163 -8.47 -22.56 -5.87
N PHE A 164 -9.03 -21.70 -6.71
CA PHE A 164 -10.43 -21.29 -6.57
C PHE A 164 -11.32 -22.29 -7.30
N LYS A 165 -12.23 -22.95 -6.57
CA LYS A 165 -13.42 -23.52 -7.21
C LYS A 165 -14.35 -22.35 -7.53
N TYR A 166 -14.09 -21.68 -8.66
CA TYR A 166 -15.06 -20.77 -9.23
C TYR A 166 -16.28 -21.61 -9.61
N VAL A 167 -17.38 -21.47 -8.85
CA VAL A 167 -18.70 -21.90 -9.33
C VAL A 167 -19.14 -20.78 -10.26
N PRO A 168 -19.17 -20.99 -11.58
CA PRO A 168 -19.63 -19.95 -12.48
C PRO A 168 -21.00 -19.48 -12.02
N TYR A 169 -21.13 -18.17 -11.86
CA TYR A 169 -22.45 -17.56 -11.86
C TYR A 169 -23.08 -17.96 -13.19
N ASN A 170 -24.00 -18.91 -13.12
CA ASN A 170 -24.88 -19.26 -14.23
C ASN A 170 -26.05 -18.27 -14.11
N PRO A 171 -26.06 -17.15 -14.85
CA PRO A 171 -27.33 -16.52 -15.12
C PRO A 171 -28.08 -17.58 -15.90
N VAL A 172 -28.94 -18.36 -15.23
CA VAL A 172 -30.07 -18.95 -15.93
C VAL A 172 -30.65 -17.78 -16.71
N ALA A 173 -30.67 -17.93 -18.04
CA ALA A 173 -31.17 -16.92 -18.94
C ALA A 173 -32.44 -16.31 -18.31
N ASP A 174 -32.50 -14.99 -18.25
CA ASP A 174 -33.78 -14.29 -18.14
C ASP A 174 -34.63 -14.76 -19.34
N GLU A 175 -35.27 -15.92 -19.19
CA GLU A 175 -36.44 -16.28 -19.96
C GLU A 175 -37.54 -15.37 -19.46
N ASP A 176 -37.82 -14.34 -20.26
CA ASP A 176 -39.06 -13.59 -20.37
C ASP A 176 -39.93 -13.55 -19.10
N ILE A 177 -39.69 -12.55 -18.24
CA ILE A 177 -40.76 -12.02 -17.40
C ILE A 177 -41.74 -11.31 -18.33
N ASP A 178 -42.74 -12.05 -18.80
CA ASP A 178 -43.90 -11.53 -19.51
C ASP A 178 -44.70 -10.64 -18.55
N VAL A 179 -44.46 -9.32 -18.61
CA VAL A 179 -45.29 -8.33 -17.94
C VAL A 179 -46.44 -8.01 -18.88
N THR A 180 -47.50 -8.81 -18.81
CA THR A 180 -48.78 -8.43 -19.39
C THR A 180 -49.32 -7.22 -18.62
N ILE A 181 -49.52 -6.10 -19.34
CA ILE A 181 -50.13 -4.86 -18.85
C ILE A 181 -51.64 -5.04 -18.71
#